data_AF-A0A964P233-F1
#
_entry.id   AF-A0A964P233-F1
#
_cell.length_a   1.000
_cell.length_b   1.000
_cell.length_c   1.000
_cell.angle_alpha   90.00
_cell.angle_beta   90.00
_cell.angle_gamma   90.00
#
_symmetry.space_group_name_H-M   'P 1'
#
loop_
_entity.id
_entity.type
_entity.pdbx_description
1 polymer ?
#
loop_
_entity_poly.entity_id
_entity_poly.type
_entity_poly.pdbx_seq_one_letter_code
_entity_poly.pdbx_strand_id
1 'polypeptide(L)'
;MAKEETTSNRGGNPKYTWDDTVAAIGKDFSGGKALVADEVIEYSSVTRFCTPWEMGAPIYWSEQAAKRLGYRAVVTPWSALRLAFSTAGRWRPGDETHFPTPEPNAAGPMHTFSAGGEEIPMPPYGYSIATNMKI
;
A
#
# COMPACT_ATOMS: atom_id res chain seq x y z
N MET A 1 -17.66 0.13 39.02
CA MET A 1 -16.41 0.33 38.27
C MET A 1 -16.74 0.14 36.80
N ALA A 2 -17.09 1.21 36.10
CA ALA A 2 -17.38 1.15 34.67
C ALA A 2 -16.06 0.84 33.94
N LYS A 3 -16.10 -0.13 33.02
CA LYS A 3 -14.98 -0.37 32.10
C LYS A 3 -14.84 0.88 31.24
N GLU A 4 -13.72 1.57 31.40
CA GLU A 4 -13.31 2.64 30.50
C GLU A 4 -13.22 2.04 29.09
N GLU A 5 -14.13 2.47 28.23
CA GLU A 5 -14.16 2.07 26.83
C GLU A 5 -12.88 2.63 26.20
N THR A 6 -11.90 1.75 25.98
CA THR A 6 -10.69 2.09 25.24
C THR A 6 -11.14 2.49 23.83
N THR A 7 -11.23 3.79 23.60
CA THR A 7 -11.41 4.41 22.29
C THR A 7 -10.21 4.03 21.42
N SER A 8 -10.32 2.87 20.79
CA SER A 8 -9.40 2.41 19.78
C SER A 8 -9.39 3.46 18.65
N ASN A 9 -8.30 4.22 18.57
CA ASN A 9 -7.97 5.22 17.52
C ASN A 9 -7.84 4.62 16.09
N ARG A 10 -8.52 3.50 15.81
CA ARG A 10 -8.44 2.70 14.57
C ARG A 10 -9.65 2.91 13.64
N GLY A 11 -10.36 4.02 13.79
CA GLY A 11 -11.57 4.34 13.02
C GLY A 11 -11.41 5.58 12.13
N GLY A 12 -12.28 5.73 11.13
CA GLY A 12 -12.44 6.99 10.39
C GLY A 12 -13.07 8.11 11.23
N ASN A 13 -13.56 9.16 10.57
CA ASN A 13 -14.08 10.35 11.24
C ASN A 13 -15.60 10.20 11.54
N PRO A 14 -16.07 10.45 12.78
CA PRO A 14 -17.49 10.34 13.14
C PRO A 14 -18.42 11.29 12.36
N LYS A 15 -17.88 12.29 11.65
CA LYS A 15 -18.68 13.16 10.79
C LYS A 15 -19.12 12.52 9.47
N TYR A 16 -18.53 11.38 9.07
CA TYR A 16 -18.85 10.70 7.83
C TYR A 16 -19.70 9.45 8.04
N THR A 17 -20.56 9.17 7.07
CA THR A 17 -21.41 7.99 6.97
C THR A 17 -20.87 6.99 5.95
N TRP A 18 -21.43 5.78 5.91
CA TRP A 18 -21.12 4.83 4.83
C TRP A 18 -21.59 5.33 3.46
N ASP A 19 -22.68 6.10 3.39
CA ASP A 19 -23.15 6.68 2.15
C ASP A 19 -22.15 7.71 1.60
N ASP A 20 -21.50 8.49 2.47
CA ASP A 20 -20.41 9.39 2.07
C ASP A 20 -19.21 8.61 1.50
N THR A 21 -18.88 7.45 2.10
CA THR A 21 -17.83 6.56 1.57
C THR A 21 -18.20 6.00 0.20
N VAL A 22 -19.46 5.57 0.01
CA VAL A 22 -19.95 5.05 -1.27
C VAL A 22 -19.95 6.14 -2.33
N ALA A 23 -20.41 7.34 -2.00
CA ALA A 23 -20.41 8.50 -2.89
C ALA A 23 -19.00 8.92 -3.31
N ALA A 24 -17.99 8.60 -2.51
CA ALA A 24 -16.58 8.85 -2.78
C ALA A 24 -15.92 7.82 -3.73
N ILE A 25 -16.57 6.70 -4.05
CA ILE A 25 -16.00 5.68 -4.94
C ILE A 25 -15.70 6.30 -6.31
N GLY A 26 -14.46 6.15 -6.78
CA GLY A 26 -13.98 6.70 -8.05
C GLY A 26 -13.42 8.12 -7.97
N LYS A 27 -13.51 8.79 -6.81
CA LYS A 27 -12.82 10.06 -6.58
C LYS A 27 -11.32 9.85 -6.37
N ASP A 28 -10.50 10.74 -6.92
CA ASP A 28 -9.07 10.77 -6.66
C ASP A 28 -8.77 11.44 -5.31
N PHE A 29 -8.19 10.67 -4.39
CA PHE A 29 -7.72 11.14 -3.08
C PHE A 29 -6.19 11.28 -3.04
N SER A 30 -5.48 11.07 -4.15
CA SER A 30 -4.04 11.30 -4.24
C SER A 30 -3.70 12.77 -4.47
N GLY A 31 -4.68 13.59 -4.86
CA GLY A 31 -4.46 14.97 -5.29
C GLY A 31 -3.64 15.05 -6.58
N GLY A 32 -3.80 14.06 -7.47
CA GLY A 32 -3.00 13.91 -8.69
C GLY A 32 -1.51 13.62 -8.47
N LYS A 33 -1.10 13.32 -7.23
CA LYS A 33 0.31 13.08 -6.91
C LYS A 33 0.70 11.66 -7.30
N ALA A 34 1.60 11.54 -8.28
CA ALA A 34 2.29 10.30 -8.55
C ALA A 34 3.32 10.02 -7.46
N LEU A 35 3.26 8.82 -6.87
CA LEU A 35 4.33 8.31 -6.03
C LEU A 35 5.29 7.49 -6.89
N VAL A 36 6.57 7.79 -6.76
CA VAL A 36 7.65 7.03 -7.39
C VAL A 36 8.03 5.93 -6.40
N ALA A 37 8.11 4.69 -6.89
CA ALA A 37 8.63 3.59 -6.10
C ALA A 37 10.11 3.84 -5.76
N ASP A 38 10.54 3.41 -4.58
CA ASP A 38 11.90 3.72 -4.09
C ASP A 38 12.98 2.94 -4.84
N GLU A 39 12.63 1.76 -5.37
CA GLU A 39 13.58 0.84 -5.96
C GLU A 39 13.39 0.70 -7.47
N VAL A 40 14.52 0.61 -8.17
CA VAL A 40 14.54 0.13 -9.55
C VAL A 40 14.30 -1.37 -9.55
N ILE A 41 13.46 -1.85 -10.48
CA ILE A 41 13.21 -3.28 -10.60
C ILE A 41 14.42 -3.94 -11.27
N GLU A 42 15.26 -4.56 -10.45
CA GLU A 42 16.42 -5.33 -10.88
C GLU A 42 16.06 -6.78 -11.19
N TYR A 43 16.81 -7.41 -12.09
CA TYR A 43 16.65 -8.85 -12.41
C TYR A 43 16.74 -9.73 -11.15
N SER A 44 17.64 -9.39 -10.23
CA SER A 44 17.79 -10.12 -8.96
C SER A 44 16.54 -10.01 -8.08
N SER A 45 15.83 -8.87 -8.12
CA SER A 45 14.57 -8.68 -7.38
C SER A 45 13.45 -9.52 -7.98
N VAL A 46 13.35 -9.58 -9.31
CA VAL A 46 12.41 -10.47 -10.00
C VAL A 46 12.67 -11.94 -9.65
N THR A 47 13.94 -12.35 -9.67
CA THR A 47 14.38 -13.70 -9.29
C THR A 47 13.97 -14.04 -7.85
N ARG A 48 14.28 -13.15 -6.89
CA ARG A 48 13.93 -13.35 -5.47
C ARG A 48 12.43 -13.43 -5.23
N PHE A 49 11.64 -12.68 -6.01
CA PHE A 49 10.18 -12.79 -5.95
C PHE A 49 9.73 -14.13 -6.52
N CYS A 50 10.15 -14.48 -7.74
CA CYS A 50 9.64 -15.65 -8.45
C CYS A 50 10.04 -17.00 -7.82
N THR A 51 11.20 -17.10 -7.19
CA THR A 51 11.73 -18.37 -6.62
C THR A 51 10.80 -18.99 -5.57
N PRO A 52 10.42 -18.29 -4.48
CA PRO A 52 9.53 -18.86 -3.46
C PRO A 52 8.10 -19.13 -3.97
N TRP A 53 7.67 -18.42 -5.02
CA TRP A 53 6.37 -18.64 -5.67
C TRP A 53 6.40 -19.73 -6.75
N GLU A 54 7.54 -20.40 -6.96
CA GLU A 54 7.74 -21.45 -7.96
C GLU A 54 7.29 -21.04 -9.38
N MET A 55 7.47 -19.75 -9.71
CA MET A 55 7.04 -19.22 -11.00
C MET A 55 7.95 -19.72 -12.14
N GLY A 56 7.60 -20.86 -12.74
CA GLY A 56 8.43 -21.53 -13.75
C GLY A 56 8.40 -20.93 -15.16
N ALA A 57 7.68 -19.84 -15.41
CA ALA A 57 7.57 -19.28 -16.75
C ALA A 57 8.93 -18.69 -17.20
N PRO A 58 9.52 -19.14 -18.33
CA PRO A 58 10.88 -18.72 -18.73
C PRO A 58 11.04 -17.22 -18.96
N ILE A 59 9.95 -16.49 -19.22
CA ILE A 59 9.95 -15.04 -19.43
C ILE A 59 10.45 -14.24 -18.22
N TYR A 60 10.45 -14.85 -17.03
CA TYR A 60 10.92 -14.25 -15.78
C TYR A 60 12.41 -14.50 -15.49
N TRP A 61 13.06 -15.39 -16.26
CA TRP A 61 14.42 -15.88 -15.96
C TRP A 61 15.36 -15.87 -17.17
N SER A 62 14.80 -15.98 -18.38
CA SER A 62 15.56 -16.11 -19.62
C SER A 62 15.25 -14.95 -20.55
N GLU A 63 16.23 -14.07 -20.72
CA GLU A 63 16.13 -12.96 -21.66
C GLU A 63 15.90 -13.47 -23.10
N GLN A 64 16.51 -14.59 -23.46
CA GLN A 64 16.32 -15.22 -24.77
C GLN A 64 14.87 -15.69 -24.96
N ALA A 65 14.26 -16.31 -23.93
CA ALA A 65 12.86 -16.73 -23.99
C ALA A 65 11.91 -15.54 -24.06
N ALA A 66 12.17 -14.48 -23.30
CA ALA A 66 11.40 -13.25 -23.35
C ALA A 66 11.48 -12.57 -24.74
N LYS A 67 12.69 -12.47 -25.31
CA LYS A 67 12.93 -11.92 -26.65
C LYS A 67 12.23 -12.69 -27.76
N ARG A 68 12.18 -14.03 -27.68
CA ARG A 68 11.43 -14.86 -28.64
C ARG A 68 9.93 -14.55 -28.65
N LEU A 69 9.40 -14.00 -27.56
CA LEU A 69 8.00 -13.60 -27.44
C LEU A 69 7.79 -12.10 -27.69
N GLY A 70 8.81 -11.39 -28.18
CA GLY A 70 8.73 -9.96 -28.53
C GLY A 70 8.99 -9.00 -27.38
N TYR A 71 9.33 -9.49 -26.18
CA TYR A 71 9.74 -8.62 -25.08
C TYR A 71 11.16 -8.10 -25.28
N ARG A 72 11.41 -6.86 -24.85
CA ARG A 72 12.75 -6.26 -24.92
C ARG A 72 13.77 -6.96 -24.02
N ALA A 73 13.32 -7.41 -22.84
CA ALA A 73 14.11 -8.06 -21.81
C ALA A 73 13.22 -9.00 -20.98
N VAL A 74 13.79 -9.63 -19.95
CA VAL A 74 13.02 -10.34 -18.91
C VAL A 74 11.92 -9.43 -18.36
N VAL A 75 10.74 -10.00 -18.14
CA VAL A 75 9.58 -9.27 -17.63
C VAL A 75 9.39 -9.50 -16.14
N THR A 76 8.79 -8.53 -15.48
CA THR A 76 8.39 -8.65 -14.07
C THR A 76 6.96 -9.20 -14.00
N PRO A 77 6.68 -10.19 -13.12
CA PRO A 77 5.30 -10.63 -12.89
C PRO A 77 4.43 -9.46 -12.40
N TRP A 78 3.20 -9.38 -12.91
CA TRP A 78 2.25 -8.34 -12.49
C TRP A 78 2.01 -8.35 -10.97
N SER A 79 1.92 -9.54 -10.38
CA SER A 79 1.77 -9.69 -8.92
C SER A 79 2.95 -9.10 -8.15
N ALA A 80 4.18 -9.23 -8.67
CA ALA A 80 5.37 -8.66 -8.06
C ALA A 80 5.31 -7.13 -8.05
N LEU A 81 4.86 -6.53 -9.15
CA LEU A 81 4.65 -5.09 -9.22
C LEU A 81 3.64 -4.63 -8.15
N ARG A 82 2.50 -5.31 -8.03
CA ARG A 82 1.44 -4.93 -7.06
C ARG A 82 1.82 -5.12 -5.60
N LEU A 83 2.57 -6.19 -5.29
CA LEU A 83 2.83 -6.62 -3.91
C LEU A 83 4.15 -6.12 -3.35
N ALA A 84 5.16 -5.94 -4.20
CA ALA A 84 6.53 -5.67 -3.74
C ALA A 84 7.12 -4.38 -4.33
N PHE A 85 6.94 -4.13 -5.63
CA PHE A 85 7.73 -3.09 -6.30
C PHE A 85 7.03 -1.74 -6.50
N SER A 86 5.72 -1.65 -6.26
CA SER A 86 4.96 -0.38 -6.38
C SER A 86 4.82 0.38 -5.06
N THR A 87 5.42 -0.11 -3.98
CA THR A 87 5.38 0.57 -2.68
C THR A 87 6.39 1.70 -2.65
N ALA A 88 5.89 2.92 -2.42
CA ALA A 88 6.74 4.05 -2.11
C ALA A 88 7.19 4.02 -0.65
N GLY A 89 8.36 4.60 -0.38
CA GLY A 89 8.89 4.74 0.97
C GLY A 89 7.97 5.56 1.85
N ARG A 90 7.84 5.13 3.11
CA ARG A 90 7.11 5.89 4.14
C ARG A 90 7.88 7.11 4.62
N TRP A 91 9.17 7.21 4.32
CA TRP A 91 10.07 8.29 4.74
C TRP A 91 10.92 8.74 3.57
N ARG A 92 11.14 10.06 3.44
CA ARG A 92 12.06 10.65 2.47
C ARG A 92 13.16 11.43 3.18
N PRO A 93 14.35 11.59 2.58
CA PRO A 93 15.36 12.49 3.11
C PRO A 93 14.81 13.90 3.33
N GLY A 94 14.91 14.39 4.57
CA GLY A 94 14.35 15.68 4.99
C GLY A 94 13.04 15.57 5.77
N ASP A 95 12.34 14.44 5.72
CA ASP A 95 11.20 14.18 6.59
C ASP A 95 11.66 13.91 8.02
N GLU A 96 10.83 14.29 9.00
CA GLU A 96 11.04 13.91 10.40
C GLU A 96 11.09 12.39 10.54
N THR A 97 11.91 11.90 11.48
CA THR A 97 12.04 10.47 11.72
C THR A 97 10.70 9.89 12.20
N HIS A 98 10.33 8.74 11.65
CA HIS A 98 9.19 7.94 12.16
C HIS A 98 9.47 7.34 13.53
N PHE A 99 10.71 7.41 14.00
CA PHE A 99 11.15 6.96 15.31
C PHE A 99 11.61 8.18 16.13
N PRO A 100 10.66 8.97 16.66
CA PRO A 100 10.98 10.21 17.38
C PRO A 100 11.58 9.95 18.77
N THR A 101 11.54 8.70 19.25
CA THR A 101 12.09 8.30 20.54
C THR A 101 13.08 7.16 20.36
N PRO A 102 14.08 7.04 21.25
CA PRO A 102 15.05 5.95 21.22
C PRO A 102 14.52 4.63 21.82
N GLU A 103 13.23 4.55 22.17
CA GLU A 103 12.64 3.34 22.76
C GLU A 103 12.50 2.24 21.68
N PRO A 104 13.12 1.05 21.85
CA PRO A 104 13.13 0.00 20.83
C PRO A 104 11.75 -0.47 20.35
N ASN A 105 10.71 -0.32 21.18
CA ASN A 105 9.34 -0.74 20.86
C ASN A 105 8.39 0.44 20.60
N ALA A 106 8.91 1.65 20.40
CA ALA A 106 8.09 2.80 20.09
C ALA A 106 7.37 2.57 18.75
N ALA A 107 6.03 2.54 18.79
CA ALA A 107 5.24 2.60 17.58
C ALA A 107 5.39 4.00 16.98
N GLY A 108 5.94 4.08 15.77
CA GLY A 108 5.96 5.32 15.00
C GLY A 108 4.54 5.78 14.66
N PRO A 109 4.35 7.08 14.34
CA PRO A 109 3.06 7.57 13.89
C PRO A 109 2.59 6.79 12.65
N MET A 110 1.34 6.35 12.67
CA MET A 110 0.72 5.68 11.52
C MET A 110 0.44 6.73 10.45
N HIS A 111 1.26 6.78 9.41
CA HIS A 111 0.95 7.57 8.23
C HIS A 111 -0.09 6.83 7.38
N THR A 112 -1.17 7.52 7.03
CA THR A 112 -2.14 7.02 6.07
C THR A 112 -1.46 6.85 4.72
N PHE A 113 -1.80 5.78 3.99
CA PHE A 113 -1.22 5.47 2.67
C PHE A 113 -1.47 6.56 1.61
N SER A 114 -2.31 7.55 1.91
CA SER A 114 -2.55 8.73 1.07
C SER A 114 -1.54 9.82 1.39
N ALA A 115 -0.39 9.80 0.72
CA ALA A 115 0.74 10.71 0.92
C ALA A 115 0.49 12.18 0.48
N GLY A 116 -0.75 12.67 0.52
CA GLY A 116 -1.01 14.10 0.41
C GLY A 116 -2.26 14.52 -0.36
N GLY A 117 -3.34 13.76 -0.28
CA GLY A 117 -4.65 14.20 -0.78
C GLY A 117 -5.74 14.00 0.27
N GLU A 118 -6.86 14.64 0.00
CA GLU A 118 -7.98 14.90 0.91
C GLU A 118 -8.34 13.73 1.85
N GLU A 119 -8.87 14.09 3.03
CA GLU A 119 -9.42 13.12 3.96
C GLU A 119 -10.45 12.23 3.26
N ILE A 120 -10.21 10.91 3.24
CA ILE A 120 -11.17 9.95 2.72
C ILE A 120 -12.38 9.94 3.65
N PRO A 121 -13.62 10.15 3.14
CA PRO A 121 -14.80 10.24 3.97
C PRO A 121 -15.21 8.86 4.50
N MET A 122 -14.55 8.43 5.58
CA MET A 122 -14.71 7.11 6.17
C MET A 122 -15.32 7.23 7.57
N PRO A 123 -16.38 6.44 7.90
CA PRO A 123 -16.98 6.43 9.23
C PRO A 123 -16.04 5.84 10.29
N PRO A 124 -16.34 5.99 11.61
CA PRO A 124 -15.44 5.63 12.71
C PRO A 124 -15.28 4.11 12.93
N TYR A 125 -15.81 3.26 12.04
CA TYR A 125 -15.74 1.81 12.16
C TYR A 125 -14.53 1.25 11.39
N GLY A 126 -13.88 0.22 11.94
CA GLY A 126 -12.54 -0.23 11.51
C GLY A 126 -12.41 -0.66 10.03
N TYR A 127 -11.18 -0.52 9.54
CA TYR A 127 -10.71 -0.57 8.14
C TYR A 127 -11.03 -1.80 7.26
N SER A 128 -11.79 -2.79 7.71
CA SER A 128 -11.72 -4.10 7.05
C SER A 128 -12.95 -4.53 6.26
N ILE A 129 -14.19 -4.24 6.66
CA ILE A 129 -15.36 -4.75 5.93
C ILE A 129 -16.57 -3.86 6.25
N ALA A 130 -17.35 -3.47 5.23
CA ALA A 130 -18.69 -2.87 5.40
C ALA A 130 -19.67 -3.93 5.93
N THR A 131 -19.50 -4.38 7.17
CA THR A 131 -20.35 -5.44 7.78
C THR A 131 -21.69 -4.93 8.26
N ASN A 132 -21.91 -3.61 8.26
CA ASN A 132 -23.12 -2.99 8.82
C ASN A 132 -23.92 -2.16 7.79
N MET A 133 -23.92 -2.56 6.52
CA MET A 133 -24.94 -2.04 5.58
C MET A 133 -26.28 -2.72 5.92
N LYS A 134 -27.27 -1.94 6.37
CA LYS A 134 -28.65 -2.42 6.44
C LYS A 134 -29.18 -2.49 5.00
N ILE A 135 -29.47 -3.71 4.55
CA ILE A 135 -30.25 -3.97 3.33
C ILE A 135 -31.73 -3.65 3.63
#